data_AF-A0A803R5W0-F1
#
_entry.id   AF-A0A803R5W0-F1
#
_cell.length_a   1.000
_cell.length_b   1.000
_cell.length_c   1.000
_cell.angle_alpha   90.00
_cell.angle_beta   90.00
_cell.angle_gamma   90.00
#
_symmetry.space_group_name_H-M   'P 1'
#
loop_
_entity.id
_entity.type
_entity.pdbx_description
1 polymer ?
#
loop_
_entity_poly.entity_id
_entity_poly.type
_entity_poly.pdbx_seq_one_letter_code
_entity_poly.pdbx_strand_id
1 'polypeptide(L)'
;MASAIIIFFGLLGNISTGLLYVSPTNVFWRILKRRSTEEFESIPYISKLLNAYFWVYYGVIKPDSILVATINMFGALVEIIFLFIFLLYAPPRMKVSLFISFNMY
;
A
#
# COMPACT_ATOMS: atom_id res chain seq x y z
N MET A 1 -13.91 6.70 -29.19
CA MET A 1 -13.75 5.23 -28.98
C MET A 1 -12.57 4.92 -28.07
N ALA A 2 -11.34 5.38 -28.36
CA ALA A 2 -10.16 5.15 -27.50
C ALA A 2 -10.33 5.64 -26.05
N SER A 3 -10.92 6.83 -25.85
CA SER A 3 -11.17 7.41 -24.52
C SER A 3 -12.11 6.57 -23.65
N ALA A 4 -13.18 6.00 -24.22
CA ALA A 4 -14.12 5.16 -23.49
C ALA A 4 -13.49 3.84 -23.03
N ILE A 5 -12.63 3.25 -23.87
CA ILE A 5 -11.88 2.03 -23.55
C ILE A 5 -10.91 2.28 -22.40
N ILE A 6 -10.16 3.39 -22.44
CA ILE A 6 -9.22 3.79 -21.37
C ILE A 6 -9.94 3.96 -20.03
N ILE A 7 -11.09 4.64 -20.02
CA ILE A 7 -11.88 4.84 -18.80
C ILE A 7 -12.42 3.51 -18.27
N PHE A 8 -12.96 2.65 -19.15
CA PHE A 8 -13.52 1.36 -18.75
C PHE A 8 -12.47 0.46 -18.09
N PHE A 9 -11.32 0.26 -18.75
CA PHE A 9 -10.23 -0.54 -18.18
C PHE A 9 -9.60 0.13 -16.96
N GLY A 10 -9.52 1.46 -16.92
CA GLY A 10 -9.06 2.20 -15.76
C GLY A 10 -9.92 1.95 -14.52
N LEU A 11 -11.25 1.95 -14.66
CA LEU A 11 -12.18 1.67 -13.57
C LEU A 11 -12.10 0.20 -13.11
N LEU A 12 -12.06 -0.76 -14.04
CA LEU A 12 -11.88 -2.17 -13.69
C LEU A 12 -10.56 -2.43 -12.96
N GLY A 13 -9.48 -1.80 -13.44
CA GLY A 13 -8.17 -1.85 -12.81
C GLY A 13 -8.18 -1.25 -11.40
N ASN A 14 -8.86 -0.13 -11.21
CA ASN A 14 -9.00 0.52 -9.90
C ASN A 14 -9.77 -0.36 -8.89
N ILE A 15 -10.89 -0.97 -9.31
CA ILE A 15 -11.65 -1.88 -8.44
C ILE A 15 -10.78 -3.07 -8.03
N SER A 16 -10.11 -3.70 -9.00
CA SER A 16 -9.29 -4.89 -8.76
C SER A 16 -8.09 -4.58 -7.84
N THR A 17 -7.42 -3.45 -8.09
CA THR A 17 -6.28 -2.98 -7.30
C THR A 17 -6.72 -2.55 -5.89
N GLY A 18 -7.89 -1.93 -5.76
CA GLY A 18 -8.48 -1.58 -4.46
C GLY A 18 -8.70 -2.83 -3.60
N LEU A 19 -9.23 -3.91 -4.18
CA LEU A 19 -9.37 -5.20 -3.50
C LEU A 19 -8.03 -5.79 -3.08
N LEU A 20 -6.98 -5.65 -3.90
CA LEU A 20 -5.62 -6.07 -3.56
C LEU A 20 -5.03 -5.26 -2.39
N TYR A 21 -5.30 -3.94 -2.33
CA TYR A 21 -4.89 -3.10 -1.20
C TYR A 21 -5.53 -3.56 0.11
N VAL A 22 -6.80 -3.92 0.11
CA VAL A 22 -7.50 -4.36 1.33
C VAL A 22 -7.34 -5.85 1.65
N SER A 23 -6.75 -6.66 0.76
CA SER A 23 -6.58 -8.10 0.98
C SER A 23 -5.87 -8.50 2.29
N PRO A 24 -4.89 -7.74 2.83
CA PRO A 24 -4.25 -8.07 4.10
C PRO A 24 -5.09 -7.77 5.36
N THR A 25 -6.32 -7.25 5.22
CA THR A 25 -7.16 -6.85 6.37
C THR A 25 -7.32 -7.96 7.40
N ASN A 26 -7.46 -9.22 6.97
CA ASN A 26 -7.57 -10.37 7.88
C ASN A 26 -6.31 -10.58 8.72
N VAL A 27 -5.12 -10.32 8.14
CA VAL A 27 -3.84 -10.39 8.84
C VAL A 27 -3.75 -9.29 9.89
N PHE A 28 -4.08 -8.04 9.53
CA PHE A 28 -4.05 -6.93 10.48
C PHE A 28 -5.11 -7.03 11.58
N TRP A 29 -6.26 -7.62 11.27
CA TRP A 29 -7.26 -7.97 12.27
C TRP A 29 -6.70 -8.96 13.30
N ARG A 30 -5.94 -9.98 12.86
CA ARG A 30 -5.25 -10.92 13.75
C ARG A 30 -4.22 -10.21 14.62
N ILE A 31 -3.40 -9.32 14.05
CA ILE A 31 -2.41 -8.52 14.81
C ILE A 31 -3.10 -7.70 15.91
N LEU A 32 -4.20 -7.02 15.58
CA LEU A 32 -4.98 -6.24 16.55
C LEU A 32 -5.52 -7.11 17.69
N LYS A 33 -6.09 -8.29 17.35
CA LYS A 33 -6.67 -9.21 18.33
C LYS A 33 -5.60 -9.86 19.23
N ARG A 34 -4.43 -10.18 18.67
CA ARG A 34 -3.33 -10.86 19.36
C ARG A 34 -2.36 -9.90 20.03
N ARG A 35 -2.47 -8.59 19.74
CA ARG A 35 -1.58 -7.53 20.24
C ARG A 35 -0.10 -7.82 19.94
N SER A 36 0.17 -8.54 18.85
CA SER A 36 1.51 -8.98 18.44
C SER A 36 1.54 -9.09 16.93
N THR A 37 2.66 -8.71 16.32
CA THR A 37 2.93 -8.97 14.90
C THR A 37 3.21 -10.45 14.61
N GLU A 38 3.27 -11.30 15.64
CA GLU A 38 3.62 -12.71 15.51
C GLU A 38 4.90 -12.87 14.68
N GLU A 39 4.89 -13.72 13.65
CA GLU A 39 5.99 -13.92 12.70
C GLU A 39 5.79 -13.13 11.39
N PHE A 40 4.82 -12.21 11.32
CA PHE A 40 4.59 -11.41 10.12
C PHE A 40 5.69 -10.36 9.94
N GLU A 41 6.15 -10.16 8.71
CA GLU A 41 7.18 -9.18 8.35
C GLU A 41 6.59 -7.85 7.85
N SER A 42 7.28 -6.73 8.10
CA SER A 42 6.87 -5.40 7.63
C SER A 42 7.26 -5.10 6.18
N ILE A 43 8.27 -5.79 5.65
CA ILE A 43 8.89 -5.50 4.35
C ILE A 43 7.87 -5.39 3.21
N PRO A 44 6.90 -6.33 3.05
CA PRO A 44 5.93 -6.26 1.96
C PRO A 44 5.11 -4.96 1.95
N TYR A 45 4.76 -4.45 3.13
CA TYR A 45 3.94 -3.23 3.27
C TYR A 45 4.75 -1.97 3.00
N ILE A 46 6.03 -1.94 3.40
CA ILE A 46 6.96 -0.85 3.08
C ILE A 46 7.19 -0.78 1.57
N SER A 47 7.50 -1.93 0.95
CA SER A 47 7.72 -2.01 -0.50
C SER A 47 6.49 -1.60 -1.29
N LYS A 48 5.29 -1.98 -0.83
CA LYS A 48 4.03 -1.62 -1.47
C LYS A 48 3.71 -0.13 -1.32
N LEU A 49 3.99 0.48 -0.17
CA LEU A 49 3.88 1.92 0.03
C LEU A 49 4.85 2.70 -0.89
N LEU A 50 6.11 2.28 -0.98
CA LEU A 50 7.10 2.90 -1.86
C LEU A 50 6.71 2.77 -3.35
N ASN A 51 6.23 1.59 -3.75
CA ASN A 51 5.69 1.38 -5.09
C ASN A 51 4.50 2.31 -5.36
N ALA A 52 3.55 2.41 -4.43
CA ALA A 52 2.41 3.30 -4.55
C ALA A 52 2.84 4.76 -4.72
N TYR A 53 3.85 5.21 -3.97
CA TYR A 53 4.43 6.56 -4.14
C TYR A 53 4.94 6.80 -5.56
N PHE A 54 5.70 5.87 -6.14
CA PHE A 54 6.18 6.01 -7.52
C PHE A 54 5.04 6.04 -8.54
N TRP A 55 3.98 5.23 -8.33
CA TRP A 55 2.82 5.24 -9.22
C TRP A 55 1.95 6.49 -9.08
N VAL A 56 1.84 7.07 -7.88
CA VAL A 56 1.22 8.38 -7.68
C VAL A 56 2.01 9.44 -8.45
N TYR A 57 3.33 9.47 -8.27
CA TYR A 57 4.19 10.41 -9.00
C TYR A 57 4.01 10.26 -10.52
N TYR A 58 4.08 9.03 -11.03
CA TYR A 58 3.85 8.73 -12.44
C TYR A 58 2.49 9.21 -12.95
N GLY A 59 1.40 8.88 -12.23
CA GLY A 59 0.04 9.20 -12.66
C GLY A 59 -0.27 10.71 -12.65
N VAL A 60 0.47 11.49 -11.85
CA VAL A 60 0.36 12.96 -11.82
C VAL A 60 1.11 13.60 -12.99
N ILE A 61 2.32 13.13 -13.31
CA ILE A 61 3.15 13.75 -14.37
C ILE A 61 2.76 13.29 -15.78
N LYS A 62 2.16 12.10 -15.93
CA LYS A 62 1.81 11.53 -17.22
C LYS A 62 0.39 11.94 -17.64
N PRO A 63 0.21 12.53 -18.85
CA PRO A 63 -1.12 12.82 -19.38
C PRO A 63 -2.03 11.57 -19.39
N ASP A 64 -3.33 11.79 -19.19
CA ASP A 64 -4.38 10.76 -19.20
C ASP A 64 -4.20 9.60 -18.19
N SER A 65 -3.32 9.77 -17.19
CA SER A 65 -2.98 8.73 -16.21
C SER A 65 -3.52 9.00 -14.80
N ILE A 66 -4.45 9.95 -14.66
CA ILE A 66 -4.97 10.37 -13.35
C ILE A 66 -5.63 9.22 -12.58
N LEU A 67 -6.29 8.28 -13.26
CA LEU A 67 -6.89 7.10 -12.63
C LEU A 67 -5.84 6.24 -11.91
N VAL A 68 -4.63 6.14 -12.46
CA VAL A 68 -3.50 5.43 -11.83
C VAL A 68 -3.06 6.15 -10.56
N ALA A 69 -2.98 7.48 -10.57
CA ALA A 69 -2.64 8.25 -9.38
C ALA A 69 -3.68 8.07 -8.27
N THR A 70 -4.97 8.13 -8.61
CA THR A 70 -6.06 8.04 -7.62
C THR A 70 -6.05 6.72 -6.84
N ILE A 71 -5.90 5.58 -7.51
CA ILE A 71 -5.91 4.28 -6.83
C ILE A 71 -4.66 4.03 -6.01
N ASN A 72 -3.49 4.48 -6.48
CA ASN A 72 -2.26 4.33 -5.72
C ASN A 72 -2.20 5.30 -4.53
N MET A 73 -2.87 6.46 -4.61
CA MET A 73 -3.05 7.34 -3.46
C MET A 73 -3.95 6.69 -2.39
N PHE A 74 -5.07 6.08 -2.80
CA PHE A 74 -5.89 5.26 -1.91
C PHE A 74 -5.07 4.13 -1.27
N GLY A 75 -4.31 3.40 -2.08
CA GLY A 75 -3.44 2.33 -1.63
C GLY A 75 -2.39 2.77 -0.62
N ALA A 76 -1.73 3.90 -0.87
CA ALA A 76 -0.75 4.48 0.04
C ALA A 76 -1.38 4.78 1.41
N LEU A 77 -2.60 5.33 1.45
CA LEU A 77 -3.31 5.57 2.72
C LEU A 77 -3.60 4.25 3.47
N VAL A 78 -4.03 3.21 2.76
CA VAL A 78 -4.26 1.87 3.34
C VAL A 78 -2.96 1.28 3.89
N GLU A 79 -1.86 1.32 3.13
CA GLU A 79 -0.57 0.80 3.58
C GLU A 79 0.01 1.59 4.76
N ILE A 80 -0.22 2.90 4.83
CA ILE A 80 0.15 3.72 6.00
C ILE A 80 -0.61 3.24 7.25
N ILE A 81 -1.91 2.95 7.14
CA ILE A 81 -2.69 2.42 8.26
C ILE A 81 -2.14 1.06 8.71
N PHE A 82 -1.83 0.18 7.78
CA PHE A 82 -1.24 -1.13 8.06
C PHE A 82 0.13 -1.01 8.72
N LEU A 83 1.04 -0.20 8.18
CA LEU A 83 2.35 0.04 8.79
C LEU A 83 2.24 0.67 10.17
N PHE A 84 1.27 1.56 10.40
CA PHE A 84 1.02 2.14 11.71
C PHE A 84 0.59 1.08 12.73
N ILE A 85 -0.39 0.23 12.38
CA ILE A 85 -0.81 -0.90 13.23
C ILE A 85 0.37 -1.82 13.51
N PHE A 86 1.16 -2.14 12.48
CA PHE A 86 2.33 -2.98 12.60
C PHE A 86 3.34 -2.38 13.60
N LEU A 87 3.67 -1.09 13.47
CA LEU A 87 4.59 -0.38 14.36
C LEU A 87 4.11 -0.35 15.82
N LEU A 88 2.79 -0.27 16.06
CA LEU A 88 2.23 -0.30 17.40
C LEU A 88 2.47 -1.64 18.11
N TYR A 89 2.38 -2.75 17.40
CA TYR A 89 2.50 -4.10 17.99
C TYR A 89 3.82 -4.82 17.70
N ALA A 90 4.71 -4.24 16.88
CA ALA A 90 5.99 -4.82 16.54
C ALA A 90 6.96 -4.79 17.74
N PRO A 91 7.76 -5.86 17.94
CA PRO A 91 8.84 -5.85 18.91
C PRO A 91 9.97 -4.86 18.51
N PRO A 92 10.79 -4.38 19.46
CA PRO A 92 11.84 -3.37 19.18
C PRO A 92 12.77 -3.71 18.01
N ARG A 93 13.10 -4.99 17.81
CA ARG A 93 13.96 -5.45 16.71
C ARG A 93 13.38 -5.15 15.32
N MET A 94 12.06 -5.26 15.16
CA MET A 94 11.39 -4.97 13.88
C MET A 94 11.21 -3.48 13.63
N LYS A 95 11.14 -2.66 14.70
CA LYS A 95 11.18 -1.19 14.57
C LYS A 95 12.53 -0.71 14.03
N VAL A 96 13.62 -1.36 14.45
CA VAL A 96 14.96 -1.10 13.91
C VAL A 96 15.06 -1.52 12.45
N SER A 97 14.49 -2.67 12.05
CA SER A 97 14.45 -3.08 10.64
C SER A 97 13.69 -2.07 9.77
N LEU A 98 12.55 -1.55 10.23
CA LEU A 98 11.84 -0.46 9.56
C LEU A 98 12.72 0.78 9.40
N PHE A 99 13.41 1.22 10.45
CA PHE A 99 14.29 2.39 10.41
C PHE A 99 15.47 2.18 9.45
N ILE A 100 16.08 0.99 9.45
CA ILE A 100 17.16 0.64 8.52
C ILE A 100 16.65 0.65 7.08
N SER A 101 15.48 0.04 6.82
CA SER A 101 14.90 0.05 5.47
C SER A 101 14.61 1.46 4.96
N PHE A 102 14.19 2.40 5.82
CA PHE A 102 14.03 3.81 5.44
C PHE A 102 15.35 4.58 5.31
N ASN A 103 16.43 4.16 5.99
CA ASN A 103 17.75 4.81 5.91
C ASN A 103 18.58 4.31 4.71
N MET A 104 18.18 3.19 4.11
CA MET A 104 18.88 2.56 2.99
C MET A 104 18.47 3.12 1.61
N TYR A 105 17.54 4.07 1.57
CA TYR A 105 17.07 4.80 0.38
C TYR A 105 17.09 6.31 0.63
#